data_AF-A0A401P1Z7-F1
#
_entry.id   AF-A0A401P1Z7-F1
#
_cell.length_a   1.000
_cell.length_b   1.000
_cell.length_c   1.000
_cell.angle_alpha   90.00
_cell.angle_beta   90.00
_cell.angle_gamma   90.00
#
_symmetry.space_group_name_H-M   'P 1'
#
loop_
_entity.id
_entity.type
_entity.pdbx_description
1 polymer ?
#
loop_
_entity_poly.entity_id
_entity_poly.type
_entity_poly.pdbx_seq_one_letter_code
_entity_poly.pdbx_strand_id
1 'polypeptide(L)'
;MADGAKRLPVKKATQPLVIPRSAAEEQRLKLERLMRNPEKQVLILEKPKDWAPRPPPEFVRDVMGSSAGAGSGEFHVYRHLRRREYMREEFMEKQAGQQRLEDEFQTKLDRNRRVAEVKTEKRRKKRIC
;
A
#
# COMPACT_ATOMS: atom_id res chain seq x y z
N MET A 1 14.20 -44.36 -21.35
CA MET A 1 12.84 -43.92 -21.71
C MET A 1 12.68 -42.49 -21.20
N ALA A 2 13.31 -41.48 -21.83
CA ALA A 2 12.75 -40.69 -22.95
C ALA A 2 11.31 -40.23 -22.68
N ASP A 3 11.13 -39.02 -22.13
CA ASP A 3 10.67 -37.84 -22.87
C ASP A 3 10.27 -36.69 -21.93
N GLY A 4 11.26 -35.86 -21.57
CA GLY A 4 11.04 -34.56 -20.94
C GLY A 4 10.66 -33.52 -21.99
N ALA A 5 9.47 -33.63 -22.56
CA ALA A 5 8.98 -32.70 -23.58
C ALA A 5 8.72 -31.31 -22.96
N LYS A 6 9.71 -30.41 -23.07
CA LYS A 6 9.53 -28.98 -22.79
C LYS A 6 8.43 -28.46 -23.73
N ARG A 7 7.22 -28.24 -23.19
CA ARG A 7 6.11 -27.59 -23.92
C ARG A 7 6.60 -26.21 -24.40
N LEU A 8 6.80 -26.08 -25.70
CA LEU A 8 7.11 -24.80 -26.32
C LEU A 8 5.94 -23.83 -26.07
N PRO A 9 6.20 -22.56 -25.71
CA PRO A 9 5.13 -21.60 -25.50
C PRO A 9 4.36 -21.40 -26.82
N VAL A 10 3.07 -21.71 -26.82
CA VAL A 10 2.17 -21.44 -27.95
C VAL A 10 2.25 -19.95 -28.26
N LYS A 11 2.70 -19.61 -29.47
CA LYS A 11 2.79 -18.22 -29.95
C LYS A 11 1.39 -17.61 -29.90
N LYS A 12 1.18 -16.65 -29.00
CA LYS A 12 -0.10 -15.93 -28.90
C LYS A 12 -0.30 -15.13 -30.17
N ALA A 13 -1.41 -15.35 -30.87
CA ALA A 13 -1.81 -14.53 -32.00
C ALA A 13 -1.83 -13.05 -31.59
N THR A 14 -1.14 -12.22 -32.37
CA THR A 14 -1.09 -10.76 -32.22
C THR A 14 -2.49 -10.19 -32.38
N GLN A 15 -3.09 -9.74 -31.30
CA GLN A 15 -4.36 -9.05 -31.35
C GLN A 15 -4.16 -7.63 -31.88
N PRO A 16 -5.08 -7.09 -32.70
CA PRO A 16 -5.02 -5.70 -33.10
C PRO A 16 -5.12 -4.81 -31.85
N LEU A 17 -4.33 -3.74 -31.82
CA LEU A 17 -4.36 -2.76 -30.75
C LEU A 17 -5.66 -1.95 -30.86
N VAL A 18 -6.68 -2.35 -30.12
CA VAL A 18 -7.95 -1.62 -30.02
C VAL A 18 -7.83 -0.58 -28.91
N ILE A 19 -7.85 0.70 -29.29
CA ILE A 19 -7.92 1.81 -28.34
C ILE A 19 -9.38 1.94 -27.89
N PRO A 20 -9.69 1.75 -26.59
CA PRO A 20 -11.04 1.85 -26.10
C PRO A 20 -11.53 3.31 -26.18
N ARG A 21 -12.75 3.51 -26.66
CA ARG A 21 -13.40 4.83 -26.76
C ARG A 21 -14.32 5.11 -25.57
N SER A 22 -14.71 4.07 -24.82
CA SER A 22 -15.62 4.13 -23.68
C SER A 22 -15.18 3.19 -22.54
N ALA A 23 -15.55 3.52 -21.30
CA ALA A 23 -15.30 2.69 -20.12
C ALA A 23 -15.86 1.26 -20.27
N ALA A 24 -16.97 1.10 -20.98
CA ALA A 24 -17.57 -0.21 -21.26
C ALA A 24 -16.68 -1.06 -22.18
N GLU A 25 -16.01 -0.45 -23.16
CA GLU A 25 -15.11 -1.15 -24.08
C GLU A 25 -13.82 -1.59 -23.36
N GLU A 26 -13.31 -0.80 -22.42
CA GLU A 26 -12.18 -1.20 -21.57
C GLU A 26 -12.48 -2.45 -20.74
N GLN A 27 -13.67 -2.47 -20.13
CA GLN A 27 -14.12 -3.59 -19.32
C GLN A 27 -14.30 -4.83 -20.19
N ARG A 28 -14.91 -4.68 -21.38
CA ARG A 28 -15.04 -5.77 -22.36
C ARG A 28 -13.69 -6.36 -22.74
N LEU A 29 -12.69 -5.54 -23.06
CA LEU A 29 -11.34 -6.02 -23.41
C LEU A 29 -10.65 -6.73 -22.23
N LYS A 30 -10.80 -6.21 -21.01
CA LYS A 30 -10.29 -6.87 -19.78
C LYS A 30 -10.97 -8.22 -19.56
N LEU A 31 -12.28 -8.30 -19.78
CA LEU A 31 -13.08 -9.50 -19.63
C LEU A 31 -12.73 -10.55 -20.69
N GLU A 32 -12.62 -10.17 -21.96
CA GLU A 32 -12.17 -11.05 -23.05
C GLU A 32 -10.76 -11.61 -22.77
N ARG A 33 -9.86 -10.80 -22.18
CA ARG A 33 -8.53 -11.24 -21.75
C ARG A 33 -8.57 -12.27 -20.62
N LEU A 34 -9.49 -12.12 -19.68
CA LEU A 34 -9.69 -13.05 -18.56
C LEU A 34 -10.33 -14.36 -19.02
N MET A 35 -11.37 -14.29 -19.86
CA MET A 35 -12.08 -15.46 -20.40
C MET A 35 -11.23 -16.31 -21.36
N ARG A 36 -10.13 -15.78 -21.90
CA ARG A 36 -9.21 -16.55 -22.75
C ARG A 36 -8.55 -17.72 -22.01
N ASN A 37 -8.40 -17.64 -20.68
CA ASN A 37 -7.86 -18.73 -19.85
C ASN A 37 -8.65 -18.84 -18.54
N PRO A 38 -9.80 -19.52 -18.53
CA PRO A 38 -10.68 -19.58 -17.36
C PRO A 38 -10.10 -20.40 -16.20
N GLU A 39 -9.19 -21.33 -16.48
CA GLU A 39 -8.56 -22.17 -15.45
C GLU A 39 -7.46 -21.45 -14.64
N LYS A 40 -6.98 -20.29 -15.11
CA LYS A 40 -5.94 -19.54 -14.41
C LYS A 40 -6.55 -18.73 -13.27
N GLN A 41 -6.19 -19.07 -12.04
CA GLN A 41 -6.58 -18.30 -10.86
C GLN A 41 -6.13 -16.84 -10.98
N VAL A 42 -7.06 -15.92 -10.74
CA VAL A 42 -6.80 -14.48 -10.70
C VAL A 42 -6.40 -14.11 -9.28
N LEU A 43 -5.17 -13.62 -9.10
CA LEU A 43 -4.74 -13.05 -7.83
C LEU A 43 -5.32 -11.64 -7.71
N ILE A 44 -6.30 -11.46 -6.83
CA ILE A 44 -6.73 -10.13 -6.42
C ILE A 44 -5.58 -9.56 -5.59
N LEU A 45 -4.98 -8.46 -6.05
CA LEU A 45 -3.95 -7.79 -5.29
C LEU A 45 -4.57 -7.29 -3.99
N GLU A 46 -4.02 -7.74 -2.87
CA GLU A 46 -4.31 -7.15 -1.57
C GLU A 46 -3.87 -5.69 -1.56
N LYS A 47 -4.43 -4.88 -0.64
CA LYS A 47 -4.10 -3.46 -0.52
C LYS A 47 -2.57 -3.31 -0.47
N PRO A 48 -1.97 -2.44 -1.30
CA PRO A 48 -0.53 -2.25 -1.28
C PRO A 48 -0.10 -1.87 0.13
N LYS A 49 0.93 -2.55 0.64
CA LYS A 49 1.50 -2.22 1.95
C LYS A 49 2.04 -0.79 1.88
N ASP A 50 1.64 0.03 2.84
CA ASP A 50 2.18 1.38 2.98
C ASP A 50 3.69 1.31 3.17
N TRP A 51 4.40 2.28 2.60
CA TRP A 51 5.83 2.39 2.83
C TRP A 51 6.09 2.48 4.33
N ALA A 52 7.07 1.74 4.83
CA ALA A 52 7.52 1.81 6.22
C ALA A 52 9.06 1.86 6.27
N PRO A 53 9.64 2.56 7.28
CA PRO A 53 11.08 2.61 7.42
C PRO A 53 11.58 1.21 7.71
N ARG A 54 12.69 0.83 7.08
CA ARG A 54 13.34 -0.44 7.35
C ARG A 54 13.80 -0.44 8.81
N PRO A 55 13.54 -1.51 9.58
CA PRO A 55 14.05 -1.58 10.93
C PRO A 55 15.58 -1.51 10.92
N PRO A 56 16.20 -0.86 11.93
CA PRO A 56 17.65 -0.85 12.04
C PRO A 56 18.18 -2.29 12.19
N PRO A 57 19.34 -2.61 11.60
CA PRO A 57 19.96 -3.91 11.81
C PRO A 57 20.34 -4.08 13.29
N GLU A 58 20.14 -5.28 13.81
CA GLU A 58 20.41 -5.60 15.23
C GLU A 58 21.91 -5.52 15.54
N PHE A 59 22.75 -6.08 14.67
CA PHE A 59 24.20 -6.08 14.83
C PHE A 59 24.88 -5.47 13.61
N VAL A 60 25.75 -4.50 13.86
CA VAL A 60 26.70 -3.99 12.86
C VAL A 60 28.02 -4.70 13.08
N ARG A 61 28.47 -5.46 12.08
CA ARG A 61 29.67 -6.30 12.17
C ARG A 61 30.96 -5.53 11.88
N ASP A 62 30.85 -4.46 11.10
CA ASP A 62 32.00 -3.75 10.53
C ASP A 62 32.38 -2.49 11.33
N VAL A 63 32.13 -2.48 12.65
CA VAL A 63 32.43 -1.34 13.52
C VAL A 63 33.94 -1.26 13.75
N MET A 64 34.57 -0.21 13.25
CA MET A 64 35.97 0.07 13.54
C MET A 64 36.13 0.64 14.96
N GLY A 65 37.28 0.41 15.59
CA GLY A 65 37.53 0.76 16.99
C GLY A 65 37.26 2.24 17.31
N SER A 66 36.81 2.53 18.54
CA SER A 66 36.34 3.86 18.94
C SER A 66 37.39 4.97 18.87
N SER A 67 38.68 4.62 18.89
CA SER A 67 39.81 5.55 18.75
C SER A 67 40.42 5.55 17.35
N ALA A 68 39.86 4.79 16.40
CA ALA A 68 40.33 4.80 15.02
C ALA A 68 39.98 6.12 14.33
N GLY A 69 40.89 6.60 13.46
CA GLY A 69 40.66 7.82 12.68
C GLY A 69 39.55 7.68 11.65
N ALA A 70 39.16 8.80 11.04
CA ALA A 70 38.16 8.81 9.97
C ALA A 70 38.67 8.06 8.72
N GLY A 71 38.06 6.92 8.41
CA GLY A 71 38.32 6.17 7.20
C GLY A 71 37.69 6.83 5.95
N SER A 72 38.17 6.47 4.77
CA SER A 72 37.66 7.01 3.49
C SER A 72 36.18 6.70 3.22
N GLY A 73 35.65 5.63 3.81
CA GLY A 73 34.24 5.24 3.70
C GLY A 73 33.29 5.88 4.71
N GLU A 74 33.81 6.48 5.79
CA GLU A 74 33.00 6.93 6.92
C GLU A 74 32.00 8.03 6.53
N PHE A 75 32.40 8.92 5.62
CA PHE A 75 31.52 9.94 5.07
C PHE A 75 30.28 9.34 4.38
N HIS A 76 30.47 8.26 3.61
CA HIS A 76 29.35 7.61 2.93
C HIS A 76 28.46 6.86 3.91
N VAL A 77 29.02 6.27 4.97
CA VAL A 77 28.25 5.66 6.06
C VAL A 77 27.34 6.70 6.71
N TYR A 78 27.89 7.84 7.14
CA TYR A 78 27.10 8.94 7.72
C TYR A 78 26.02 9.44 6.77
N ARG A 79 26.35 9.65 5.48
CA ARG A 79 25.36 10.09 4.47
C ARG A 79 24.18 9.12 4.34
N HIS A 80 24.44 7.81 4.35
CA HIS A 80 23.39 6.81 4.28
C HIS A 80 22.57 6.74 5.58
N LEU A 81 23.22 6.84 6.74
CA LEU A 81 22.57 6.86 8.04
C LEU A 81 21.67 8.09 8.19
N ARG A 82 22.18 9.28 7.89
CA ARG A 82 21.42 10.54 7.93
C ARG A 82 20.20 10.49 7.03
N ARG A 83 20.34 9.98 5.80
CA ARG A 83 19.22 9.82 4.88
C ARG A 83 18.17 8.86 5.43
N ARG A 84 18.59 7.73 6.00
CA ARG A 84 17.68 6.76 6.62
C ARG A 84 16.93 7.38 7.79
N GLU A 85 17.62 8.16 8.61
CA GLU A 85 17.05 8.80 9.79
C GLU A 85 16.04 9.88 9.41
N TYR A 86 16.35 10.77 8.47
CA TYR A 86 15.38 11.76 7.99
C TYR A 86 14.13 11.10 7.39
N MET A 87 14.28 10.03 6.62
CA MET A 87 13.12 9.29 6.11
C MET A 87 12.28 8.67 7.23
N ARG A 88 12.92 8.25 8.34
CA ARG A 88 12.24 7.72 9.52
C ARG A 88 11.50 8.83 10.28
N GLU A 89 12.16 9.96 10.52
CA GLU A 89 11.58 11.12 11.19
C GLU A 89 10.38 11.66 10.43
N GLU A 90 10.50 11.89 9.12
CA GLU A 90 9.40 12.34 8.28
C GLU A 90 8.22 11.36 8.30
N PHE A 91 8.48 10.05 8.30
CA PHE A 91 7.43 9.05 8.38
C PHE A 91 6.69 9.12 9.72
N MET A 92 7.42 9.24 10.82
CA MET A 92 6.83 9.36 12.16
C MET A 92 5.97 10.63 12.27
N GLU A 93 6.46 11.75 11.75
CA GLU A 93 5.71 13.02 11.74
C GLU A 93 4.44 12.91 10.90
N LYS A 94 4.52 12.35 9.68
CA LYS A 94 3.37 12.13 8.80
C LYS A 94 2.33 11.21 9.44
N GLN A 95 2.76 10.11 10.07
CA GLN A 95 1.86 9.18 10.76
C GLN A 95 1.20 9.84 11.98
N ALA A 96 1.95 10.57 12.80
CA ALA A 96 1.40 11.30 13.94
C ALA A 96 0.38 12.37 13.50
N GLY A 97 0.68 13.08 12.41
CA GLY A 97 -0.26 14.05 11.81
C GLY A 97 -1.54 13.39 11.32
N GLN A 98 -1.44 12.27 10.59
CA GLN A 98 -2.61 11.52 10.11
C GLN A 98 -3.47 10.98 11.25
N GLN A 99 -2.86 10.39 12.28
CA GLN A 99 -3.57 9.87 13.45
C GLN A 99 -4.35 10.96 14.18
N ARG A 100 -3.73 12.13 14.42
CA ARG A 100 -4.42 13.27 15.04
C ARG A 100 -5.65 13.71 14.25
N LEU A 101 -5.52 13.84 12.93
CA LEU A 101 -6.63 14.24 12.06
C LEU A 101 -7.75 13.19 12.03
N GLU A 102 -7.40 11.90 12.02
CA GLU A 102 -8.36 10.80 12.07
C GLU A 102 -9.12 10.80 13.40
N ASP A 103 -8.42 10.97 14.53
CA ASP A 103 -9.04 11.03 15.86
C ASP A 103 -10.00 12.22 15.99
N GLU A 104 -9.59 13.40 15.51
CA GLU A 104 -10.44 14.60 15.46
C GLU A 104 -11.68 14.39 14.57
N PHE A 105 -11.49 13.72 13.43
CA PHE A 105 -12.59 13.41 12.53
C PHE A 105 -13.58 12.41 13.15
N GLN A 106 -13.07 11.35 13.75
CA GLN A 106 -13.87 10.31 14.39
C GLN A 106 -14.67 10.86 15.58
N THR A 107 -14.02 11.64 16.45
CA THR A 107 -14.70 12.31 17.57
C THR A 107 -15.81 13.26 17.11
N LYS A 108 -15.58 13.98 16.00
CA LYS A 108 -16.61 14.84 15.39
C LYS A 108 -17.79 14.03 14.83
N LEU A 109 -17.52 12.91 14.15
CA LEU A 109 -18.57 12.00 13.66
C LEU A 109 -19.42 11.45 14.80
N ASP A 110 -18.78 10.97 15.87
CA ASP A 110 -19.49 10.40 17.03
C ASP A 110 -20.33 11.46 17.75
N ARG A 111 -19.81 12.69 17.88
CA ARG A 111 -20.57 13.81 18.42
C ARG A 111 -21.80 14.11 17.58
N ASN A 112 -21.64 14.19 16.26
CA ASN A 112 -22.75 14.48 15.34
C ASN A 112 -23.81 13.37 15.38
N ARG A 113 -23.37 12.11 15.41
CA ARG A 113 -24.24 10.94 15.54
C ARG A 113 -25.06 10.99 16.82
N ARG A 114 -24.42 11.23 17.98
CA ARG A 114 -25.12 11.36 19.28
C ARG A 114 -26.13 12.50 19.27
N VAL A 115 -25.77 13.66 18.71
CA VAL A 115 -26.69 14.82 18.61
C VAL A 115 -27.88 14.49 17.71
N ALA A 116 -27.66 13.79 16.59
CA ALA A 116 -28.74 13.34 15.71
C ALA A 116 -29.65 12.34 16.43
N GLU A 117 -29.09 11.33 17.10
CA GLU A 117 -29.83 10.31 17.86
C GLU A 117 -30.72 10.96 18.94
N VAL A 118 -30.17 11.87 19.77
CA VAL A 118 -30.95 12.60 20.78
C VAL A 118 -32.09 13.40 20.16
N LYS A 119 -31.85 14.09 19.03
CA LYS A 119 -32.90 14.84 18.32
C LYS A 119 -33.98 13.92 17.75
N THR A 120 -33.59 12.80 17.16
CA THR A 120 -34.53 11.82 16.60
C THR A 120 -35.36 11.15 17.70
N GLU A 121 -34.75 10.79 18.83
CA GLU A 121 -35.42 10.18 19.97
C GLU A 121 -36.43 11.13 20.62
N LYS A 122 -36.05 12.41 20.80
CA LYS A 122 -36.97 13.46 21.27
C LYS A 122 -38.19 13.60 20.35
N ARG A 123 -38.00 13.50 19.03
CA ARG A 123 -39.11 13.55 18.05
C ARG A 123 -39.93 12.26 18.04
N ARG A 124 -39.29 11.09 18.23
CA ARG A 124 -39.94 9.78 18.29
C ARG A 124 -40.85 9.65 19.50
N LYS A 125 -40.38 10.06 20.69
CA LYS A 125 -41.20 10.07 21.93
C LYS A 125 -42.47 10.90 21.77
N LYS A 126 -42.39 12.05 21.08
CA LYS A 126 -43.56 12.90 20.78
C LYS A 126 -44.57 12.31 19.78
N ARG A 127 -44.22 11.23 19.08
CA ARG A 127 -45.12 10.56 18.10
C ARG A 127 -45.77 9.30 18.65
N ILE A 128 -45.16 8.71 19.70
CA ILE A 128 -45.64 7.47 20.32
C ILE A 128 -46.57 7.78 21.50
N CYS A 129 -46.34 8.90 22.20
CA CYS A 129 -47.29 9.51 23.13
C CYS A 129 -48.18 10.50 22.39
#